data_AF-A0A355WIA6-F1
#
_entry.id   AF-A0A355WIA6-F1
#
_cell.length_a   1.000
_cell.length_b   1.000
_cell.length_c   1.000
_cell.angle_alpha   90.00
_cell.angle_beta   90.00
_cell.angle_gamma   90.00
#
_symmetry.space_group_name_H-M   'P 1'
#
loop_
_entity.id
_entity.type
_entity.pdbx_description
1 polymer ?
#
loop_
_entity_poly.entity_id
_entity_poly.type
_entity_poly.pdbx_seq_one_letter_code
_entity_poly.pdbx_strand_id
1 'polypeptide(L)'
;MKRLGLVLTVGLLVGLSACAKSVWAPDDAVARAAYASDKAPSITLVTVINNGSGSGGHSGLIINASQRVAYDPAGNFQAEGMAERNDVVYGMTPPMLKAYYSFHARKEWHVITQTVNVSPEVAE
;
A
#
# COMPACT_ATOMS: atom_id res chain seq x y z
N MET A 1 -42.71 -8.53 -8.19
CA MET A 1 -42.01 -7.28 -7.81
C MET A 1 -40.98 -7.47 -6.67
N LYS A 2 -41.34 -8.05 -5.51
CA LYS A 2 -40.40 -8.23 -4.37
C LYS A 2 -39.15 -9.08 -4.69
N ARG A 3 -39.30 -10.16 -5.46
CA ARG A 3 -38.19 -11.03 -5.88
C ARG A 3 -37.21 -10.36 -6.86
N LEU A 4 -37.72 -9.49 -7.73
CA LEU A 4 -36.91 -8.72 -8.68
C LEU A 4 -36.10 -7.61 -7.96
N GLY A 5 -36.71 -6.95 -6.98
CA GLY A 5 -36.02 -6.00 -6.12
C GLY A 5 -34.86 -6.63 -5.34
N LEU A 6 -35.08 -7.82 -4.76
CA LEU A 6 -34.03 -8.56 -4.06
C LEU A 6 -32.85 -8.93 -4.97
N VAL A 7 -33.13 -9.40 -6.19
CA VAL A 7 -32.08 -9.74 -7.17
C VAL A 7 -31.29 -8.49 -7.58
N LEU A 8 -31.94 -7.35 -7.77
CA LEU A 8 -31.26 -6.09 -8.08
C LEU A 8 -30.39 -5.60 -6.91
N THR A 9 -30.88 -5.70 -5.68
CA THR A 9 -30.11 -5.30 -4.48
C THR A 9 -28.90 -6.19 -4.28
N VAL A 10 -29.04 -7.51 -4.41
CA VAL A 10 -27.92 -8.45 -4.32
C VAL A 10 -26.93 -8.23 -5.47
N GLY A 11 -27.41 -8.03 -6.69
CA GLY A 11 -26.57 -7.72 -7.85
C GLY A 11 -25.78 -6.42 -7.68
N LEU A 12 -26.40 -5.39 -7.09
CA LEU A 12 -25.73 -4.13 -6.78
C LEU A 12 -24.65 -4.32 -5.72
N LEU A 13 -24.94 -5.02 -4.62
CA LEU A 13 -23.96 -5.31 -3.56
C LEU A 13 -22.75 -6.11 -4.07
N VAL A 14 -22.97 -7.10 -4.93
CA VAL A 14 -21.88 -7.85 -5.57
C VAL A 14 -21.09 -6.96 -6.53
N GLY A 15 -21.77 -6.11 -7.31
CA GLY A 15 -21.12 -5.13 -8.20
C GLY A 15 -20.19 -4.16 -7.48
N LEU A 16 -20.55 -3.72 -6.26
CA LEU A 16 -19.69 -2.83 -5.46
C LEU A 16 -18.36 -3.50 -5.04
N SER A 17 -18.32 -4.83 -4.88
CA SER A 17 -17.10 -5.55 -4.48
C SER A 17 -16.08 -5.76 -5.60
N ALA A 18 -16.45 -5.51 -6.86
CA ALA A 18 -15.61 -5.79 -8.03
C ALA A 18 -14.55 -4.72 -8.34
N CYS A 19 -14.49 -3.62 -7.59
CA CYS A 19 -13.51 -2.55 -7.85
C CYS A 19 -12.12 -2.80 -7.24
N ALA A 20 -11.97 -3.79 -6.35
CA ALA A 20 -10.71 -4.07 -5.68
C ALA A 20 -9.79 -4.97 -6.53
N LYS A 21 -8.52 -4.56 -6.67
CA LYS A 21 -7.47 -5.39 -7.27
C LYS A 21 -7.13 -6.51 -6.29
N SER A 22 -7.42 -7.76 -6.65
CA SER A 22 -7.12 -8.94 -5.82
C SER A 22 -5.75 -9.51 -6.17
N VAL A 23 -4.67 -8.92 -5.67
CA VAL A 23 -3.32 -9.50 -5.75
C VAL A 23 -3.05 -10.30 -4.48
N TRP A 24 -2.57 -11.54 -4.66
CA TRP A 24 -2.21 -12.40 -3.55
C TRP A 24 -0.94 -13.18 -3.84
N ALA A 25 0.20 -12.66 -3.35
CA ALA A 25 1.48 -13.35 -3.45
C ALA A 25 1.47 -14.67 -2.65
N PRO A 26 2.06 -15.76 -3.21
CA PRO A 26 2.26 -17.03 -2.49
C PRO A 26 2.99 -16.87 -1.14
N ASP A 27 2.73 -17.78 -0.19
CA ASP A 27 3.32 -17.73 1.16
C ASP A 27 4.86 -17.75 1.13
N ASP A 28 5.44 -18.57 0.26
CA ASP A 28 6.89 -18.67 0.10
C ASP A 28 7.52 -17.39 -0.46
N ALA A 29 6.81 -16.67 -1.33
CA ALA A 29 7.25 -15.37 -1.85
C ALA A 29 7.26 -14.31 -0.75
N VAL A 30 6.21 -14.24 0.08
CA VAL A 30 6.14 -13.33 1.23
C VAL A 30 7.21 -13.65 2.26
N ALA A 31 7.38 -14.93 2.60
CA ALA A 31 8.39 -15.38 3.55
C ALA A 31 9.82 -15.05 3.07
N ARG A 32 10.11 -15.18 1.77
CA ARG A 32 11.41 -14.79 1.19
C ARG A 32 11.61 -13.27 1.13
N ALA A 33 10.54 -12.51 0.91
CA ALA A 33 10.62 -11.05 0.83
C ALA A 33 10.79 -10.39 2.20
N ALA A 34 10.37 -11.07 3.28
CA ALA A 34 10.45 -10.61 4.67
C ALA A 34 11.74 -9.82 4.97
N TYR A 35 11.57 -8.58 5.40
CA TYR A 35 12.68 -7.70 5.75
C TYR A 35 12.38 -6.99 7.06
N ALA A 36 13.29 -7.10 8.02
CA ALA A 36 13.27 -6.36 9.28
C ALA A 36 14.35 -5.26 9.24
N SER A 37 14.00 -4.03 9.59
CA SER A 37 14.96 -2.95 9.78
C SER A 37 15.51 -2.97 11.20
N ASP A 38 16.71 -2.46 11.39
CA ASP A 38 17.32 -2.13 12.69
C ASP A 38 16.76 -0.85 13.36
N LYS A 39 15.76 -0.21 12.74
CA LYS A 39 15.16 1.04 13.20
C LYS A 39 14.02 0.78 14.18
N ALA A 40 13.79 1.74 15.08
CA ALA A 40 12.66 1.70 16.01
C ALA A 40 11.30 1.59 15.26
N PRO A 41 10.29 0.96 15.88
CA PRO A 41 8.97 0.86 15.27
C PRO A 41 8.39 2.23 14.92
N SER A 42 7.88 2.36 13.69
CA SER A 42 7.39 3.63 13.18
C SER A 42 6.37 3.45 12.07
N ILE A 43 5.51 4.44 11.92
CA ILE A 43 4.59 4.57 10.79
C ILE A 43 4.97 5.86 10.06
N THR A 44 5.20 5.74 8.75
CA THR A 44 5.45 6.88 7.87
C THR A 44 4.29 7.06 6.93
N LEU A 45 3.59 8.19 7.04
CA LEU A 45 2.64 8.63 6.04
C LEU A 45 3.41 9.13 4.81
N VAL A 46 3.07 8.58 3.66
CA VAL A 46 3.57 8.99 2.35
C VAL A 46 2.42 9.68 1.62
N THR A 47 2.62 10.92 1.19
CA THR A 47 1.62 11.67 0.43
C THR A 47 2.21 12.12 -0.89
N VAL A 48 1.52 11.79 -1.98
CA VAL A 48 1.91 12.15 -3.34
C VAL A 48 1.13 13.40 -3.75
N ILE A 49 1.84 14.49 -4.05
CA ILE A 49 1.26 15.81 -4.31
C ILE A 49 1.53 16.23 -5.75
N ASN A 50 0.51 16.74 -6.42
CA ASN A 50 0.63 17.24 -7.79
C ASN A 50 1.44 18.54 -7.79
N ASN A 51 2.49 18.61 -8.62
CA ASN A 51 3.36 19.79 -8.70
C ASN A 51 2.69 21.02 -9.31
N GLY A 52 1.67 20.83 -10.15
CA GLY A 52 0.96 21.93 -10.81
C GLY A 52 -0.17 22.50 -9.96
N SER A 53 -1.05 21.64 -9.44
CA SER A 53 -2.23 22.07 -8.67
C SER A 53 -2.00 22.15 -7.16
N GLY A 54 -0.96 21.49 -6.63
CA GLY A 54 -0.74 21.34 -5.19
C GLY A 54 -1.71 20.36 -4.50
N SER A 55 -2.62 19.71 -5.24
CA SER A 55 -3.59 18.77 -4.69
C SER A 55 -2.96 17.40 -4.39
N GLY A 56 -3.48 16.71 -3.37
CA GLY A 56 -3.14 15.31 -3.12
C GLY A 56 -3.63 14.39 -4.24
N GLY A 57 -2.75 13.50 -4.71
CA GLY A 57 -3.08 12.43 -5.64
C GLY A 57 -3.51 11.18 -4.90
N HIS A 58 -2.64 10.67 -4.03
CA HIS A 58 -2.92 9.56 -3.13
C HIS A 58 -1.97 9.55 -1.93
N SER A 59 -2.25 8.68 -0.98
CA SER A 59 -1.40 8.42 0.18
C SER A 59 -1.18 6.93 0.37
N GLY A 60 -0.06 6.60 0.99
CA GLY A 60 0.30 5.25 1.42
C GLY A 60 1.00 5.30 2.78
N LEU A 61 1.26 4.14 3.37
CA LEU A 61 1.97 4.02 4.64
C LEU A 61 3.21 3.16 4.44
N ILE A 62 4.33 3.54 5.06
CA ILE A 62 5.43 2.63 5.33
C ILE A 62 5.38 2.29 6.81
N ILE A 63 5.21 1.01 7.11
CA ILE A 63 5.08 0.51 8.47
C ILE A 63 6.35 -0.27 8.79
N ASN A 64 7.06 0.13 9.83
CA ASN A 64 8.29 -0.52 10.30
C ASN A 64 8.02 -1.17 11.65
N ALA A 65 7.99 -2.50 11.69
CA ALA A 65 7.75 -3.31 12.89
C ALA A 65 8.68 -4.55 12.86
N SER A 66 8.20 -5.73 13.25
CA SER A 66 8.87 -7.03 13.03
C SER A 66 9.24 -7.26 11.57
N GLN A 67 8.47 -6.67 10.65
CA GLN A 67 8.79 -6.51 9.24
C GLN A 67 8.53 -5.07 8.81
N ARG A 68 9.22 -4.63 7.76
CA ARG A 68 8.91 -3.37 7.07
C ARG A 68 8.07 -3.65 5.83
N VAL A 69 6.86 -3.12 5.83
CA VAL A 69 5.88 -3.24 4.74
C VAL A 69 5.44 -1.87 4.24
N ALA A 70 4.90 -1.82 3.03
CA ALA A 70 4.21 -0.65 2.52
C ALA A 70 2.75 -0.99 2.26
N TYR A 71 1.83 -0.18 2.78
CA TYR A 71 0.44 -0.20 2.36
C TYR A 71 0.24 0.88 1.29
N ASP A 72 -0.07 0.48 0.06
CA ASP A 72 -0.22 1.37 -1.09
C ASP A 72 -1.56 1.15 -1.82
N PRO A 73 -2.65 1.81 -1.37
CA PRO A 73 -3.98 1.64 -1.95
C PRO A 73 -4.10 2.20 -3.38
N ALA A 74 -3.08 2.91 -3.88
CA ALA A 74 -3.06 3.28 -5.30
C ALA A 74 -2.83 2.07 -6.21
N GLY A 75 -2.25 0.97 -5.70
CA GLY A 75 -2.19 -0.34 -6.35
C GLY A 75 -1.32 -0.45 -7.61
N ASN A 76 -0.65 0.64 -7.99
CA ASN A 76 0.07 0.76 -9.27
C ASN A 76 1.58 0.57 -9.15
N PHE A 77 2.13 0.58 -7.94
CA PHE A 77 3.55 0.31 -7.73
C PHE A 77 3.88 -1.13 -8.12
N GLN A 78 4.97 -1.31 -8.87
CA GLN A 78 5.50 -2.61 -9.26
C GLN A 78 7.03 -2.54 -9.25
N ALA A 79 7.67 -3.56 -8.69
CA ALA A 79 9.12 -3.69 -8.65
C ALA A 79 9.52 -5.17 -8.72
N GLU A 80 10.73 -5.42 -9.20
CA GLU A 80 11.29 -6.77 -9.22
C GLU A 80 11.41 -7.34 -7.80
N GLY A 81 10.97 -8.59 -7.60
CA GLY A 81 11.00 -9.25 -6.29
C GLY A 81 9.95 -8.76 -5.29
N MET A 82 9.01 -7.92 -5.72
CA MET A 82 7.90 -7.47 -4.87
C MET A 82 6.95 -8.64 -4.54
N ALA A 83 6.52 -8.73 -3.27
CA ALA A 83 5.45 -9.62 -2.84
C ALA A 83 4.28 -8.79 -2.31
N GLU A 84 3.15 -8.76 -3.04
CA GLU A 84 1.97 -7.96 -2.72
C GLU A 84 0.81 -8.86 -2.25
N ARG A 85 0.09 -8.45 -1.20
CA ARG A 85 -1.22 -9.00 -0.83
C ARG A 85 -2.18 -7.86 -0.54
N ASN A 86 -3.17 -7.67 -1.42
CA ASN A 86 -4.22 -6.66 -1.29
C ASN A 86 -3.66 -5.29 -0.83
N ASP A 87 -2.85 -4.67 -1.68
CA ASP A 87 -2.19 -3.37 -1.45
C ASP A 87 -1.07 -3.35 -0.40
N VAL A 88 -0.83 -4.45 0.32
CA VAL A 88 0.33 -4.59 1.22
C VAL A 88 1.50 -5.19 0.47
N VAL A 89 2.56 -4.41 0.31
CA VAL A 89 3.85 -4.82 -0.23
C VAL A 89 4.78 -5.22 0.91
N TYR A 90 5.15 -6.50 0.92
CA TYR A 90 6.10 -7.07 1.87
C TYR A 90 7.53 -6.86 1.39
N GLY A 91 8.46 -6.84 2.34
CA GLY A 91 9.88 -6.80 2.01
C GLY A 91 10.36 -5.45 1.52
N MET A 92 9.93 -4.38 2.20
CA MET A 92 10.39 -3.03 1.92
C MET A 92 11.85 -2.86 2.33
N THR A 93 12.79 -3.50 1.67
CA THR A 93 14.24 -3.31 1.85
C THR A 93 14.66 -1.86 1.50
N PRO A 94 15.86 -1.37 1.88
CA PRO A 94 16.28 -0.02 1.50
C PRO A 94 16.24 0.24 -0.01
N PRO A 95 16.65 -0.69 -0.89
CA PRO A 95 16.45 -0.56 -2.34
C PRO A 95 14.97 -0.51 -2.76
N MET A 96 14.12 -1.37 -2.18
CA MET A 96 12.68 -1.39 -2.49
C MET A 96 12.00 -0.08 -2.07
N LEU A 97 12.34 0.44 -0.90
CA LEU A 97 11.82 1.72 -0.42
C LEU A 97 12.25 2.89 -1.30
N LYS A 98 13.50 2.88 -1.79
CA LYS A 98 13.97 3.86 -2.77
C LYS A 98 13.16 3.75 -4.07
N ALA A 99 12.96 2.54 -4.59
CA ALA A 99 12.15 2.31 -5.79
C ALA A 99 10.72 2.82 -5.60
N TYR A 100 10.11 2.54 -4.44
CA TYR A 100 8.77 3.02 -4.08
C TYR A 100 8.67 4.55 -4.11
N TYR A 101 9.59 5.26 -3.47
CA TYR A 101 9.59 6.72 -3.51
C TYR A 101 9.88 7.28 -4.90
N SER A 102 10.81 6.69 -5.65
CA SER A 102 11.12 7.13 -7.02
C SER A 102 9.97 6.88 -8.01
N PHE A 103 9.20 5.81 -7.84
CA PHE A 103 8.00 5.57 -8.65
C PHE A 103 6.95 6.66 -8.45
N HIS A 104 6.84 7.18 -7.23
CA HIS A 104 5.88 8.21 -6.85
C HIS A 104 6.38 9.64 -7.09
N ALA A 105 7.69 9.87 -7.05
CA ALA A 105 8.31 11.15 -7.33
C ALA A 105 8.70 11.26 -8.81
N ARG A 106 7.90 11.98 -9.60
CA ARG A 106 8.10 12.18 -11.05
C ARG A 106 7.92 13.65 -11.41
N LYS A 107 8.10 14.02 -12.68
CA LYS A 107 8.03 15.44 -13.11
C LYS A 107 6.75 16.15 -12.64
N GLU A 108 5.62 15.44 -12.66
CA GLU A 108 4.30 15.97 -12.30
C GLU A 108 3.97 15.82 -10.81
N TRP A 109 4.75 15.08 -10.02
CA TRP A 109 4.42 14.71 -8.64
C TRP A 109 5.63 14.71 -7.71
N HIS A 110 5.48 15.26 -6.51
CA HIS A 110 6.46 15.10 -5.43
C HIS A 110 5.87 14.30 -4.27
N VAL A 111 6.76 13.76 -3.43
CA VAL A 111 6.39 12.96 -2.25
C VAL A 111 6.73 13.75 -0.99
N ILE A 112 5.78 13.81 -0.07
CA ILE A 112 5.99 14.30 1.30
C ILE A 112 5.87 13.10 2.24
N THR A 113 6.82 12.96 3.16
CA THR A 113 6.79 11.92 4.19
C THR A 113 6.69 12.52 5.58
N GLN A 114 5.94 11.86 6.46
CA GLN A 114 5.78 12.23 7.86
C GLN A 114 5.88 10.95 8.70
N THR A 115 6.89 10.86 9.55
CA THR A 115 7.15 9.67 10.36
C THR A 115 6.81 9.92 11.81
N VAL A 116 6.10 8.97 12.42
CA VAL A 116 5.84 8.92 13.86
C VAL A 116 6.42 7.62 14.40
N ASN A 117 7.25 7.72 15.45
CA ASN A 117 7.67 6.55 16.21
C ASN A 117 6.51 6.10 17.09
N VAL A 118 6.24 4.80 17.10
CA VAL A 118 5.11 4.20 17.83
C VAL A 118 5.63 3.02 18.66
N SER A 119 4.78 2.47 19.53
CA SER A 119 5.12 1.23 20.21
C SER A 119 5.07 0.05 19.22
N PRO A 120 5.77 -1.07 19.48
CA PRO A 120 5.68 -2.26 18.64
C PRO A 120 4.23 -2.71 18.42
N GLU A 121 3.40 -2.67 19.46
CA GLU A 121 2.01 -3.12 19.41
C GLU A 121 1.13 -2.28 18.48
N VAL A 122 1.54 -1.04 18.18
CA VAL A 122 0.83 -0.15 17.24
C VAL A 122 1.30 -0.38 15.79
N ALA A 123 2.51 -0.92 15.59
CA ALA A 123 3.10 -1.11 14.28
C ALA A 123 2.88 -2.52 13.68
N GLU A 124 2.50 -3.51 14.49
CA GLU A 124 2.11 -4.86 14.03
C GLU A 124 0.65 -4.92 13.57
#